data_AF-B0MX86-F1
#
_entry.id   AF-B0MX86-F1
#
_cell.length_a   1.000
_cell.length_b   1.000
_cell.length_c   1.000
_cell.angle_alpha   90.00
_cell.angle_beta   90.00
_cell.angle_gamma   90.00
#
_symmetry.space_group_name_H-M   'P 1'
#
loop_
_entity.id
_entity.type
_entity.pdbx_description
1 polymer ?
#
loop_
_entity_poly.entity_id
_entity_poly.type
_entity_poly.pdbx_seq_one_letter_code
_entity_poly.pdbx_strand_id
1 'polypeptide(L)'
;MSHSITDIIKNPALLLLTLGHREYFNWVSDKSYLKIAFWARMHKKLDLEHPKSFSEKLQWLKLYDRNPRYTQLCDKYEVKAIVGDIIGHEYLIPTLGVWEKFEDIDFSKLPERFVLKCTHDSGGVIVCKDKSKLNYKKVHRKINACLRHNFFWGMREWPYKDIKPRIIAEQYMEDNASGELRDYKFFCFDGKVKALFIASDRMTQGEETKFDFFDADYNHLPFRNGHPNASVLPNKPLNFDKMKELAAQLSAGYPQVRVDLYEVNGKVYFGELTFFHWSGMTPFEPEDWDYKFGEWLTLPPKTR
;
A
#
# COMPACT_ATOMS: atom_id res chain seq x y z
N MET A 1 -7.09 -3.72 8.82
CA MET A 1 -7.38 -2.80 9.94
C MET A 1 -8.10 -3.57 11.02
N SER A 2 -7.65 -3.53 12.28
CA SER A 2 -8.43 -4.07 13.39
C SER A 2 -9.44 -3.01 13.81
N HIS A 3 -10.73 -3.25 13.55
CA HIS A 3 -11.78 -2.42 14.10
C HIS A 3 -11.84 -2.59 15.61
N SER A 4 -11.99 -1.50 16.34
CA SER A 4 -12.31 -1.60 17.76
C SER A 4 -13.69 -2.24 17.92
N ILE A 5 -13.94 -2.91 19.05
CA ILE A 5 -15.26 -3.48 19.34
C ILE A 5 -16.34 -2.40 19.23
N THR A 6 -16.02 -1.16 19.64
CA THR A 6 -16.89 0.01 19.53
C THR A 6 -17.26 0.37 18.08
N ASP A 7 -16.34 0.22 17.12
CA ASP A 7 -16.63 0.48 15.70
C ASP A 7 -17.59 -0.57 15.13
N ILE A 8 -17.40 -1.83 15.51
CA ILE A 8 -18.25 -2.94 15.07
C ILE A 8 -19.67 -2.79 15.63
N ILE A 9 -19.82 -2.32 16.86
CA ILE A 9 -21.15 -2.05 17.45
C ILE A 9 -21.88 -0.97 16.65
N LYS A 10 -21.17 0.11 16.25
CA LYS A 10 -21.76 1.21 15.47
C LYS A 10 -22.06 0.82 14.02
N ASN A 11 -21.27 -0.08 13.45
CA ASN A 11 -21.45 -0.60 12.09
C ASN A 11 -21.18 -2.11 12.05
N PRO A 12 -22.20 -2.94 12.33
CA PRO A 12 -22.05 -4.40 12.39
C PRO A 12 -21.54 -5.03 11.10
N ALA A 13 -21.71 -4.37 9.95
CA ALA A 13 -21.19 -4.84 8.67
C ALA A 13 -19.64 -4.89 8.65
N LEU A 14 -18.94 -4.17 9.54
CA LEU A 14 -17.49 -4.28 9.71
C LEU A 14 -17.04 -5.64 10.28
N LEU A 15 -17.93 -6.36 10.97
CA LEU A 15 -17.67 -7.73 11.38
C LEU A 15 -17.52 -8.64 10.16
N LEU A 16 -18.32 -8.41 9.11
CA LEU A 16 -18.23 -9.18 7.87
C LEU A 16 -16.85 -9.03 7.23
N LEU A 17 -16.28 -7.82 7.23
CA LEU A 17 -14.94 -7.55 6.71
C LEU A 17 -13.87 -8.26 7.53
N THR A 18 -14.00 -8.24 8.86
CA THR A 18 -13.06 -8.91 9.77
C THR A 18 -13.06 -10.43 9.54
N LEU A 19 -14.24 -11.02 9.35
CA LEU A 19 -14.39 -12.44 9.03
C LEU A 19 -13.94 -12.78 7.60
N GLY A 20 -14.10 -11.85 6.65
CA GLY A 20 -13.57 -11.98 5.29
C GLY A 20 -12.04 -12.05 5.25
N HIS A 21 -11.35 -11.22 6.05
CA HIS A 21 -9.91 -11.34 6.30
C HIS A 21 -9.50 -12.66 6.97
N ARG A 22 -10.45 -13.43 7.53
CA ARG A 22 -10.20 -14.77 8.07
C ARG A 22 -10.74 -15.87 7.17
N GLU A 23 -11.04 -15.54 5.92
CA GLU A 23 -11.41 -16.47 4.85
C GLU A 23 -12.77 -17.19 5.05
N TYR A 24 -13.59 -16.75 6.01
CA TYR A 24 -14.93 -17.31 6.28
C TYR A 24 -15.95 -17.07 5.15
N PHE A 25 -15.64 -16.17 4.21
CA PHE A 25 -16.49 -15.82 3.07
C PHE A 25 -15.84 -16.13 1.73
N ASN A 26 -14.93 -17.11 1.67
CA ASN A 26 -14.32 -17.55 0.41
C ASN A 26 -15.34 -18.17 -0.58
N TRP A 27 -16.49 -18.63 -0.10
CA TRP A 27 -17.61 -19.15 -0.89
C TRP A 27 -18.49 -18.04 -1.50
N VAL A 28 -18.38 -16.80 -1.02
CA VAL A 28 -19.11 -15.65 -1.57
C VAL A 28 -18.34 -15.13 -2.78
N SER A 29 -19.04 -14.97 -3.92
CA SER A 29 -18.44 -14.41 -5.13
C SER A 29 -17.81 -13.03 -4.85
N ASP A 30 -16.68 -12.74 -5.50
CA ASP A 30 -15.95 -11.49 -5.31
C ASP A 30 -16.84 -10.27 -5.55
N LYS A 31 -17.70 -10.32 -6.57
CA LYS A 31 -18.66 -9.26 -6.91
C LYS A 31 -19.64 -9.00 -5.76
N SER A 32 -20.24 -10.05 -5.19
CA SER A 32 -21.18 -9.90 -4.08
C SER A 32 -20.48 -9.41 -2.81
N TYR A 33 -19.29 -9.95 -2.52
CA TYR A 33 -18.50 -9.54 -1.36
C TYR A 33 -18.13 -8.04 -1.43
N LEU A 34 -17.62 -7.58 -2.57
CA LEU A 34 -17.23 -6.19 -2.76
C LEU A 34 -18.42 -5.22 -2.68
N LYS A 35 -19.61 -5.60 -3.18
CA LYS A 35 -20.81 -4.77 -3.01
C LYS A 35 -21.19 -4.56 -1.54
N ILE A 36 -21.13 -5.62 -0.73
CA ILE A 36 -21.41 -5.55 0.70
C ILE A 36 -20.34 -4.73 1.42
N ALA A 37 -19.07 -4.99 1.10
CA ALA A 37 -17.93 -4.30 1.71
C ALA A 37 -17.94 -2.80 1.41
N PHE A 38 -18.22 -2.43 0.16
CA PHE A 38 -18.31 -1.04 -0.27
C PHE A 38 -19.45 -0.31 0.43
N TRP A 39 -20.64 -0.92 0.53
CA TRP A 39 -21.74 -0.34 1.29
C TRP A 39 -21.39 -0.15 2.77
N ALA A 40 -20.74 -1.14 3.39
CA ALA A 40 -20.34 -1.08 4.78
C ALA A 40 -19.31 0.03 5.07
N ARG A 41 -18.41 0.32 4.11
CA ARG A 41 -17.29 1.26 4.27
C ARG A 41 -17.58 2.66 3.77
N MET A 42 -18.30 2.76 2.66
CA MET A 42 -18.54 4.00 1.92
C MET A 42 -19.96 4.52 2.13
N HIS A 43 -20.82 3.76 2.79
CA HIS A 43 -22.25 4.08 3.02
C HIS A 43 -23.03 4.34 1.72
N LYS A 44 -22.60 3.72 0.61
CA LYS A 44 -23.14 3.89 -0.75
C LYS A 44 -23.26 2.55 -1.45
N LYS A 45 -24.18 2.46 -2.41
CA LYS A 45 -24.27 1.28 -3.29
C LYS A 45 -23.16 1.36 -4.33
N LEU A 46 -22.46 0.25 -4.55
CA LEU A 46 -21.43 0.15 -5.58
C LEU A 46 -22.06 -0.04 -6.97
N ASP A 47 -21.87 0.94 -7.88
CA ASP A 47 -22.21 0.79 -9.30
C ASP A 47 -21.00 0.22 -10.08
N LEU A 48 -21.18 -0.98 -10.65
CA LEU A 48 -20.17 -1.65 -11.48
C LEU A 48 -20.49 -1.58 -12.97
N GLU A 49 -21.69 -1.13 -13.34
CA GLU A 49 -22.08 -0.99 -14.74
C GLU A 49 -21.65 0.38 -15.25
N HIS A 50 -21.76 1.42 -14.44
CA HIS A 50 -21.34 2.79 -14.77
C HIS A 50 -20.52 3.45 -13.64
N PRO A 51 -19.38 2.88 -13.23
CA PRO A 51 -18.57 3.42 -12.15
C PRO A 51 -18.05 4.83 -12.49
N LYS A 52 -18.29 5.80 -11.61
CA LYS A 52 -17.88 7.19 -11.81
C LYS A 52 -16.76 7.60 -10.87
N SER A 53 -16.89 7.26 -9.59
CA SER A 53 -15.92 7.65 -8.58
C SER A 53 -14.66 6.80 -8.65
N PHE A 54 -13.54 7.32 -8.15
CA PHE A 54 -12.28 6.58 -8.06
C PHE A 54 -12.46 5.29 -7.26
N SER A 55 -13.12 5.38 -6.11
CA SER A 55 -13.40 4.24 -5.25
C SER A 55 -14.22 3.14 -5.94
N GLU A 56 -15.24 3.50 -6.73
CA GLU A 56 -16.02 2.54 -7.55
C GLU A 56 -15.17 1.91 -8.66
N LYS A 57 -14.40 2.73 -9.38
CA LYS A 57 -13.51 2.29 -10.45
C LYS A 57 -12.43 1.33 -9.93
N LEU A 58 -11.90 1.54 -8.72
CA LEU A 58 -10.99 0.58 -8.10
C LEU A 58 -11.66 -0.77 -7.82
N GLN A 59 -12.95 -0.79 -7.41
CA GLN A 59 -13.66 -2.07 -7.25
C GLN A 59 -13.90 -2.76 -8.59
N TRP A 60 -14.16 -1.98 -9.64
CA TRP A 60 -14.28 -2.49 -11.00
C TRP A 60 -12.96 -3.16 -11.44
N LEU A 61 -11.82 -2.51 -11.22
CA LEU A 61 -10.51 -3.05 -11.61
C LEU A 61 -10.20 -4.39 -10.91
N LYS A 62 -10.51 -4.53 -9.61
CA LYS A 62 -10.36 -5.82 -8.90
C LYS A 62 -11.13 -6.98 -9.53
N LEU A 63 -12.24 -6.69 -10.19
CA LEU A 63 -13.11 -7.70 -10.79
C LEU A 63 -12.75 -8.00 -12.25
N TYR A 64 -12.34 -6.97 -13.01
CA TYR A 64 -12.30 -7.05 -14.48
C TYR A 64 -10.95 -6.65 -15.11
N ASP A 65 -10.00 -6.15 -14.33
CA ASP A 65 -8.60 -5.95 -14.74
C ASP A 65 -7.68 -6.89 -13.95
N ARG A 66 -7.72 -8.16 -14.35
CA ARG A 66 -7.06 -9.27 -13.66
C ARG A 66 -5.72 -9.64 -14.29
N ASN A 67 -4.94 -8.63 -14.66
CA ASN A 67 -3.64 -8.84 -15.27
C ASN A 67 -2.70 -9.64 -14.33
N PRO A 68 -2.21 -10.83 -14.74
CA PRO A 68 -1.36 -11.67 -13.90
C PRO A 68 0.00 -11.00 -13.57
N ARG A 69 0.44 -10.02 -14.37
CA ARG A 69 1.66 -9.26 -14.11
C ARG A 69 1.59 -8.50 -12.78
N TYR A 70 0.39 -8.11 -12.33
CA TYR A 70 0.25 -7.36 -11.07
C TYR A 70 0.71 -8.16 -9.85
N THR A 71 0.60 -9.49 -9.88
CA THR A 71 1.09 -10.36 -8.82
C THR A 71 2.60 -10.22 -8.61
N GLN A 72 3.37 -10.18 -9.69
CA GLN A 72 4.82 -9.96 -9.61
C GLN A 72 5.16 -8.54 -9.13
N LEU A 73 4.32 -7.55 -9.48
CA LEU A 73 4.52 -6.15 -9.09
C LEU A 73 4.14 -5.85 -7.63
N CYS A 74 3.28 -6.68 -7.03
CA CYS A 74 2.93 -6.57 -5.61
C CYS A 74 3.77 -7.49 -4.70
N ASP A 75 4.46 -8.51 -5.26
CA ASP A 75 5.41 -9.31 -4.49
C ASP A 75 6.65 -8.46 -4.18
N LYS A 76 6.87 -8.16 -2.89
CA LYS A 76 7.97 -7.27 -2.43
C LYS A 76 9.37 -7.76 -2.79
N TYR A 77 9.54 -9.03 -3.14
CA TYR A 77 10.81 -9.55 -3.62
C TYR A 77 10.91 -9.52 -5.15
N GLU A 78 9.93 -10.09 -5.86
CA GLU A 78 9.98 -10.18 -7.33
C GLU A 78 9.95 -8.79 -8.00
N VAL A 79 9.19 -7.85 -7.43
CA VAL A 79 9.06 -6.49 -7.98
C VAL A 79 10.41 -5.79 -8.10
N LYS A 80 11.38 -6.13 -7.25
CA LYS A 80 12.69 -5.45 -7.21
C LYS A 80 13.47 -5.63 -8.50
N ALA A 81 13.46 -6.82 -9.10
CA ALA A 81 14.12 -7.05 -10.37
C ALA A 81 13.46 -6.20 -11.48
N ILE A 82 12.13 -6.25 -11.56
CA ILE A 82 11.36 -5.50 -12.56
C ILE A 82 11.58 -3.99 -12.43
N VAL A 83 11.53 -3.45 -11.22
CA VAL A 83 11.77 -2.03 -10.95
C VAL A 83 13.21 -1.66 -11.26
N GLY A 84 14.17 -2.50 -10.86
CA GLY A 84 15.59 -2.30 -11.15
C GLY A 84 15.88 -2.20 -12.66
N ASP A 85 15.23 -3.04 -13.47
CA ASP A 85 15.37 -3.01 -14.93
C ASP A 85 14.74 -1.75 -15.58
N ILE A 86 13.74 -1.15 -14.94
CA ILE A 86 13.05 0.04 -15.48
C ILE A 86 13.77 1.33 -15.08
N ILE A 87 14.05 1.49 -13.79
CA ILE A 87 14.54 2.77 -13.25
C ILE A 87 16.00 2.74 -12.79
N GLY A 88 16.62 1.56 -12.72
CA GLY A 88 17.97 1.37 -12.19
C GLY A 88 18.00 0.71 -10.81
N HIS A 89 18.96 -0.19 -10.59
CA HIS A 89 19.12 -0.92 -9.34
C HIS A 89 19.59 -0.03 -8.18
N GLU A 90 20.17 1.13 -8.45
CA GLU A 90 20.60 2.10 -7.45
C GLU A 90 19.44 2.69 -6.64
N TYR A 91 18.22 2.63 -7.15
CA TYR A 91 17.02 3.06 -6.46
C TYR A 91 16.40 1.96 -5.59
N LEU A 92 16.97 0.74 -5.53
CA LEU A 92 16.43 -0.34 -4.73
C LEU A 92 17.06 -0.35 -3.34
N ILE A 93 16.23 -0.54 -2.30
CA ILE A 93 16.76 -0.84 -0.96
C ILE A 93 17.48 -2.20 -1.01
N PRO A 94 18.71 -2.32 -0.47
CA PRO A 94 19.44 -3.59 -0.47
C PRO A 94 18.66 -4.72 0.23
N THR A 95 18.56 -5.85 -0.46
CA THR A 95 18.01 -7.09 0.10
C THR A 95 19.10 -7.87 0.81
N LEU A 96 18.82 -8.22 2.07
CA LEU A 96 19.73 -8.96 2.95
C LEU A 96 19.48 -10.46 2.89
N GLY A 97 18.28 -10.88 2.48
CA GLY A 97 17.94 -12.28 2.28
C GLY A 97 16.45 -12.52 2.01
N VAL A 98 16.13 -13.72 1.56
CA VAL A 98 14.77 -14.19 1.29
C VAL A 98 14.62 -15.64 1.74
N TRP A 99 13.51 -15.97 2.40
CA TRP A 99 13.26 -17.29 2.96
C TRP A 99 11.79 -17.69 2.82
N GLU A 100 11.51 -18.98 2.77
CA GLU A 100 10.14 -19.51 2.79
C GLU A 100 9.63 -19.73 4.22
N LYS A 101 10.53 -20.04 5.16
CA LYS A 101 10.21 -20.31 6.57
C LYS A 101 10.98 -19.37 7.48
N PHE A 102 10.38 -19.03 8.61
CA PHE A 102 11.01 -18.17 9.60
C PHE A 102 12.24 -18.83 10.23
N GLU A 103 12.18 -20.15 10.37
CA GLU A 103 13.22 -20.98 10.97
C GLU A 103 14.51 -21.02 10.12
N ASP A 104 14.43 -20.70 8.82
CA ASP A 104 15.57 -20.68 7.92
C ASP A 104 16.41 -19.38 8.04
N ILE A 105 15.92 -18.41 8.82
CA ILE A 105 16.59 -17.11 8.99
C ILE A 105 17.75 -17.23 9.98
N ASP A 106 18.97 -17.10 9.47
CA ASP A 106 20.17 -16.95 10.29
C ASP A 106 20.35 -15.48 10.74
N PHE A 107 19.76 -15.12 11.88
CA PHE A 107 19.85 -13.77 12.45
C PHE A 107 21.27 -13.34 12.83
N SER A 108 22.23 -14.27 12.94
CA SER A 108 23.62 -13.92 13.20
C SER A 108 24.26 -13.22 11.99
N LYS A 109 23.83 -13.57 10.77
CA LYS A 109 24.27 -12.98 9.50
C LYS A 109 23.58 -11.66 9.15
N LEU A 110 22.45 -11.36 9.79
CA LEU A 110 21.77 -10.08 9.62
C LEU A 110 22.53 -8.96 10.36
N PRO A 111 22.56 -7.73 9.82
CA PRO A 111 23.14 -6.57 10.50
C PRO A 111 22.40 -6.25 11.80
N GLU A 112 22.93 -5.31 12.57
CA GLU A 112 22.31 -4.87 13.83
C GLU A 112 20.91 -4.25 13.63
N ARG A 113 20.68 -3.66 12.45
CA ARG A 113 19.41 -3.04 12.08
C ARG A 113 18.92 -3.55 10.73
N PHE A 114 17.68 -3.99 10.67
CA PHE A 114 17.06 -4.53 9.46
C PHE A 114 15.53 -4.43 9.54
N VAL A 115 14.86 -4.65 8.40
CA VAL A 115 13.41 -4.77 8.33
C VAL A 115 13.05 -6.14 7.76
N LEU A 116 12.26 -6.94 8.48
CA LEU A 116 11.62 -8.14 7.92
C LEU A 116 10.25 -7.78 7.38
N LYS A 117 9.91 -8.29 6.20
CA LYS A 117 8.59 -8.12 5.57
C LYS A 117 8.10 -9.46 5.03
N CYS A 118 6.79 -9.69 5.05
CA CYS A 118 6.18 -10.73 4.22
C CYS A 118 5.98 -10.20 2.80
N THR A 119 6.28 -11.01 1.78
CA THR A 119 6.22 -10.58 0.38
C THR A 119 4.80 -10.34 -0.12
N HIS A 120 3.81 -11.06 0.43
CA HIS A 120 2.46 -11.21 -0.10
C HIS A 120 1.35 -10.41 0.61
N ASP A 121 1.67 -9.70 1.70
CA ASP A 121 0.64 -9.06 2.55
C ASP A 121 0.84 -7.56 2.77
N SER A 122 -0.07 -6.95 3.53
CA SER A 122 0.16 -5.66 4.17
C SER A 122 0.14 -5.82 5.69
N GLY A 123 1.19 -5.32 6.36
CA GLY A 123 1.31 -5.33 7.83
C GLY A 123 2.21 -6.42 8.42
N GLY A 124 2.64 -7.41 7.61
CA GLY A 124 3.65 -8.40 7.96
C GLY A 124 5.07 -7.83 8.05
N VAL A 125 5.24 -6.72 8.77
CA VAL A 125 6.48 -5.95 8.88
C VAL A 125 7.02 -5.97 10.31
N ILE A 126 8.33 -6.14 10.45
CA ILE A 126 9.08 -6.05 11.71
C ILE A 126 10.27 -5.11 11.48
N VAL A 127 10.31 -4.01 12.22
CA VAL A 127 11.45 -3.07 12.20
C VAL A 127 12.36 -3.40 13.37
N CYS A 128 13.57 -3.88 13.07
CA CYS A 128 14.61 -4.14 14.05
C CYS A 128 15.60 -2.96 14.08
N LYS A 129 15.54 -2.12 15.12
CA LYS A 129 16.49 -1.02 15.35
C LYS A 129 17.66 -1.42 16.28
N ASP A 130 17.51 -2.54 16.98
CA ASP A 130 18.49 -3.09 17.92
C ASP A 130 18.20 -4.59 18.03
N LYS A 131 19.11 -5.42 17.52
CA LYS A 131 18.98 -6.87 17.44
C LYS A 131 19.04 -7.51 18.81
N SER A 132 19.74 -6.90 19.78
CA SER A 132 19.81 -7.38 21.16
C SER A 132 18.46 -7.28 21.89
N LYS A 133 17.61 -6.32 21.49
CA LYS A 133 16.27 -6.11 22.06
C LYS A 133 15.16 -6.87 21.33
N LEU A 134 15.50 -7.62 20.28
CA LEU A 134 14.51 -8.30 19.45
C LEU A 134 13.85 -9.46 20.20
N ASN A 135 12.54 -9.41 20.37
CA ASN A 135 11.78 -10.52 20.94
C ASN A 135 11.48 -11.57 19.86
N TYR A 136 12.40 -12.53 19.68
CA TYR A 136 12.30 -13.59 18.69
C TYR A 136 10.98 -14.37 18.73
N LYS A 137 10.47 -14.71 19.92
CA LYS A 137 9.18 -15.43 20.06
C LYS A 137 8.01 -14.61 19.51
N LYS A 138 7.98 -13.30 19.79
CA LYS A 138 6.94 -12.39 19.29
C LYS A 138 7.03 -12.23 17.76
N VAL A 139 8.26 -12.08 17.25
CA VAL A 139 8.53 -11.94 15.81
C VAL A 139 8.13 -13.21 15.07
N HIS A 140 8.58 -14.39 15.54
CA HIS A 140 8.22 -15.71 15.02
C HIS A 140 6.71 -15.87 14.91
N ARG A 141 5.98 -15.62 16.00
CA ARG A 141 4.51 -15.75 16.03
C ARG A 141 3.83 -14.81 15.02
N LYS A 142 4.29 -13.56 14.90
CA LYS A 142 3.71 -12.58 13.97
C LYS A 142 3.95 -12.99 12.53
N ILE A 143 5.20 -13.26 12.15
CA ILE A 143 5.56 -13.61 10.77
C ILE A 143 4.87 -14.90 10.34
N ASN A 144 4.92 -15.95 11.16
CA ASN A 144 4.25 -17.21 10.84
C ASN A 144 2.71 -17.07 10.75
N ALA A 145 2.10 -16.16 11.51
CA ALA A 145 0.68 -15.85 11.33
C ALA A 145 0.39 -15.19 9.99
N CYS A 146 1.23 -14.24 9.56
CA CYS A 146 1.14 -13.60 8.24
C CYS A 146 1.33 -14.59 7.09
N LEU A 147 2.32 -15.49 7.17
CA LEU A 147 2.60 -16.48 6.12
C LEU A 147 1.43 -17.44 5.84
N ARG A 148 0.55 -17.67 6.81
CA ARG A 148 -0.62 -18.55 6.65
C ARG A 148 -1.85 -17.84 6.06
N HIS A 149 -1.81 -16.52 5.93
CA HIS A 149 -2.96 -15.74 5.51
C HIS A 149 -2.83 -15.33 4.04
N ASN A 150 -3.88 -15.56 3.24
CA ASN A 150 -3.95 -14.99 1.91
C ASN A 150 -4.65 -13.61 1.95
N PHE A 151 -3.86 -12.56 1.71
CA PHE A 151 -4.29 -11.17 1.82
C PHE A 151 -5.45 -10.80 0.88
N PHE A 152 -5.58 -11.50 -0.25
CA PHE A 152 -6.69 -11.31 -1.20
C PHE A 152 -8.06 -11.44 -0.55
N TRP A 153 -8.25 -12.39 0.37
CA TRP A 153 -9.58 -12.65 0.91
C TRP A 153 -10.15 -11.50 1.73
N GLY A 154 -9.31 -10.61 2.25
CA GLY A 154 -9.76 -9.43 3.00
C GLY A 154 -10.65 -8.49 2.19
N MET A 155 -10.18 -8.07 1.01
CA MET A 155 -10.84 -7.04 0.18
C MET A 155 -10.80 -7.33 -1.33
N ARG A 156 -10.57 -8.60 -1.70
CA ARG A 156 -10.51 -9.12 -3.08
C ARG A 156 -9.53 -8.34 -3.96
N GLU A 157 -8.40 -7.94 -3.38
CA GLU A 157 -7.35 -7.24 -4.12
C GLU A 157 -6.57 -8.25 -4.98
N TRP A 158 -6.99 -8.36 -6.24
CA TRP A 158 -6.53 -9.36 -7.19
C TRP A 158 -5.01 -9.61 -7.22
N PRO A 159 -4.13 -8.59 -7.26
CA PRO A 159 -2.68 -8.78 -7.33
C PRO A 159 -2.12 -9.69 -6.24
N TYR A 160 -2.70 -9.65 -5.03
CA TYR A 160 -2.23 -10.44 -3.88
C TYR A 160 -2.66 -11.91 -3.90
N LYS A 161 -3.58 -12.30 -4.77
CA LYS A 161 -4.26 -13.61 -4.71
C LYS A 161 -3.30 -14.79 -4.82
N ASP A 162 -2.35 -14.69 -5.73
CA ASP A 162 -1.47 -15.80 -6.11
C ASP A 162 0.02 -15.50 -5.80
N ILE A 163 0.30 -14.52 -4.94
CA ILE A 163 1.68 -14.25 -4.48
C ILE A 163 2.13 -15.39 -3.56
N LYS A 164 3.30 -15.97 -3.84
CA LYS A 164 3.92 -16.97 -2.96
C LYS A 164 4.37 -16.32 -1.64
N PRO A 165 3.84 -16.75 -0.47
CA PRO A 165 4.27 -16.21 0.82
C PRO A 165 5.75 -16.52 1.10
N ARG A 166 6.54 -15.47 1.29
CA ARG A 166 7.96 -15.52 1.67
C ARG A 166 8.28 -14.41 2.67
N ILE A 167 9.44 -14.52 3.30
CA ILE A 167 10.00 -13.51 4.18
C ILE A 167 11.17 -12.86 3.45
N ILE A 168 11.19 -11.54 3.37
CA ILE A 168 12.32 -10.75 2.85
C ILE A 168 12.91 -9.91 3.99
N ALA A 169 14.25 -9.88 4.08
CA ALA A 169 14.97 -8.93 4.91
C ALA A 169 15.55 -7.82 4.03
N GLU A 170 15.32 -6.57 4.44
CA GLU A 170 15.89 -5.39 3.79
C GLU A 170 16.74 -4.58 4.76
N GLN A 171 17.70 -3.85 4.20
CA GLN A 171 18.48 -2.89 4.95
C GLN A 171 17.54 -1.87 5.62
N TYR A 172 17.80 -1.59 6.90
CA TYR A 172 17.11 -0.51 7.60
C TYR A 172 17.59 0.84 7.08
N MET A 173 16.64 1.68 6.69
CA MET A 173 16.88 3.01 6.12
C MET A 173 16.26 4.07 7.02
N GLU A 174 16.98 5.17 7.24
CA GLU A 174 16.58 6.30 8.08
C GLU A 174 17.28 7.55 7.57
N ASP A 175 16.54 8.65 7.43
CA ASP A 175 17.12 9.95 7.11
C ASP A 175 17.82 10.54 8.34
N ASN A 176 19.07 10.98 8.19
CA ASN A 176 19.86 11.45 9.32
C ASN A 176 19.35 12.78 9.89
N ALA A 177 18.68 13.61 9.08
CA ALA A 177 18.20 14.92 9.51
C ALA A 177 16.88 14.78 10.29
N SER A 178 15.99 13.88 9.88
CA SER A 178 14.69 13.71 10.53
C SER A 178 14.59 12.52 11.48
N GLY A 179 15.49 11.54 11.40
CA GLY A 179 15.36 10.27 12.12
C GLY A 179 14.19 9.40 11.62
N GLU A 180 13.74 9.65 10.39
CA GLU A 180 12.56 9.00 9.82
C GLU A 180 12.81 8.51 8.40
N LEU A 181 12.05 7.51 7.96
CA LEU A 181 11.96 7.11 6.56
C LEU A 181 10.71 7.76 5.97
N ARG A 182 10.88 8.93 5.34
CA ARG A 182 9.76 9.66 4.74
C ARG A 182 9.29 8.98 3.46
N ASP A 183 7.97 8.87 3.35
CA ASP A 183 7.26 8.07 2.34
C ASP A 183 6.42 9.02 1.47
N TYR A 184 6.77 9.09 0.18
CA TYR A 184 6.15 9.94 -0.83
C TYR A 184 5.35 9.06 -1.78
N LYS A 185 4.04 9.25 -1.80
CA LYS A 185 3.11 8.32 -2.44
C LYS A 185 2.44 8.96 -3.64
N PHE A 186 2.98 8.71 -4.82
CA PHE A 186 2.58 9.34 -6.08
C PHE A 186 1.44 8.58 -6.75
N PHE A 187 0.30 9.24 -6.96
CA PHE A 187 -0.83 8.72 -7.70
C PHE A 187 -0.62 8.94 -9.18
N CYS A 188 -0.43 7.84 -9.88
CA CYS A 188 -0.12 7.83 -11.29
C CYS A 188 -1.26 7.17 -12.08
N PHE A 189 -1.55 7.75 -13.24
CA PHE A 189 -2.59 7.30 -14.16
C PHE A 189 -1.96 7.21 -15.55
N ASP A 190 -1.65 5.98 -15.98
CA ASP A 190 -0.94 5.69 -17.24
C ASP A 190 0.32 6.55 -17.45
N GLY A 191 1.28 6.40 -16.54
CA GLY A 191 2.54 7.15 -16.60
C GLY A 191 2.45 8.62 -16.19
N LYS A 192 1.25 9.14 -15.85
CA LYS A 192 1.07 10.55 -15.48
C LYS A 192 0.83 10.70 -13.99
N VAL A 193 1.77 11.34 -13.30
CA VAL A 193 1.59 11.78 -11.91
C VAL A 193 0.53 12.88 -11.88
N LYS A 194 -0.52 12.70 -11.08
CA LYS A 194 -1.60 13.69 -10.91
C LYS A 194 -1.69 14.24 -9.50
N ALA A 195 -1.34 13.42 -8.52
CA ALA A 195 -1.30 13.82 -7.12
C ALA A 195 -0.23 13.01 -6.39
N LEU A 196 0.13 13.45 -5.20
CA LEU A 196 0.85 12.66 -4.22
C LEU A 196 0.30 12.94 -2.82
N PHE A 197 0.64 12.11 -1.84
CA PHE A 197 0.61 12.55 -0.45
C PHE A 197 1.88 12.19 0.30
N ILE A 198 2.08 12.91 1.38
CA ILE A 198 3.13 12.68 2.37
C ILE A 198 2.45 12.35 3.69
N ALA A 199 2.95 11.31 4.34
CA ALA A 199 2.49 10.92 5.66
C ALA A 199 3.45 11.43 6.74
N SER A 200 2.96 12.26 7.67
CA SER A 200 3.71 12.72 8.84
C SER A 200 3.17 12.10 10.13
N ASP A 201 3.96 12.23 11.20
CA ASP A 201 3.59 11.84 12.58
C ASP A 201 3.21 10.36 12.75
N ARG A 202 3.66 9.50 11.83
CA ARG A 202 3.37 8.05 11.86
C ARG A 202 3.99 7.34 13.06
N MET A 203 5.11 7.86 13.55
CA MET A 203 5.91 7.26 14.62
C MET A 203 5.92 8.12 15.89
N THR A 204 5.19 9.23 15.90
CA THR A 204 5.12 10.16 17.03
C THR A 204 4.11 9.63 18.06
N GLN A 205 4.60 9.33 19.26
CA GLN A 205 3.75 8.77 20.31
C GLN A 205 2.70 9.80 20.77
N GLY A 206 1.43 9.41 20.74
CA GLY A 206 0.31 10.26 21.16
C GLY A 206 -0.28 11.13 20.04
N GLU A 207 0.35 11.15 18.87
CA GLU A 207 -0.14 11.88 17.70
C GLU A 207 -0.87 10.96 16.72
N GLU A 208 -1.89 11.51 16.07
CA GLU A 208 -2.56 10.83 14.96
C GLU A 208 -1.79 11.09 13.66
N THR A 209 -1.53 10.04 12.88
CA THR A 209 -0.92 10.14 11.54
C THR A 209 -1.65 11.17 10.68
N LYS A 210 -0.90 12.02 9.98
CA LYS A 210 -1.43 13.04 9.07
C LYS A 210 -1.10 12.72 7.63
N PHE A 211 -2.03 12.95 6.71
CA PHE A 211 -1.81 12.88 5.26
C PHE A 211 -2.08 14.24 4.63
N ASP A 212 -1.10 14.76 3.92
CA ASP A 212 -1.22 15.98 3.13
C ASP A 212 -1.05 15.65 1.65
N PHE A 213 -2.07 16.01 0.87
CA PHE A 213 -2.12 15.74 -0.56
C PHE A 213 -1.66 16.95 -1.35
N PHE A 214 -0.97 16.70 -2.45
CA PHE A 214 -0.44 17.72 -3.35
C PHE A 214 -0.67 17.32 -4.80
N ASP A 215 -0.75 18.29 -5.71
CA ASP A 215 -0.75 18.03 -7.15
C ASP A 215 0.67 17.75 -7.68
N ALA A 216 0.78 17.56 -9.00
CA ALA A 216 2.05 17.27 -9.68
C ALA A 216 3.09 18.42 -9.65
N ASP A 217 2.67 19.62 -9.24
CA ASP A 217 3.49 20.82 -9.11
C ASP A 217 3.76 21.18 -7.64
N TYR A 218 3.32 20.31 -6.71
CA TYR A 218 3.45 20.45 -5.27
C TYR A 218 2.54 21.52 -4.64
N ASN A 219 1.43 21.88 -5.29
CA ASN A 219 0.40 22.69 -4.65
C ASN A 219 -0.47 21.82 -3.75
N HIS A 220 -0.73 22.27 -2.53
CA HIS A 220 -1.58 21.53 -1.58
C HIS A 220 -3.01 21.38 -2.11
N LEU A 221 -3.57 20.19 -1.97
CA LEU A 221 -4.92 19.87 -2.39
C LEU A 221 -5.83 19.87 -1.16
N PRO A 222 -6.93 20.66 -1.15
CA PRO A 222 -7.78 20.85 0.02
C PRO A 222 -8.75 19.68 0.22
N PHE A 223 -8.22 18.51 0.54
CA PHE A 223 -9.01 17.34 0.91
C PHE A 223 -8.29 16.40 1.87
N ARG A 224 -9.07 15.48 2.43
CA ARG A 224 -8.62 14.41 3.31
C ARG A 224 -9.05 13.06 2.76
N ASN A 225 -8.23 12.05 3.01
CA ASN A 225 -8.58 10.66 2.74
C ASN A 225 -7.97 9.75 3.82
N GLY A 226 -8.82 9.32 4.76
CA GLY A 226 -8.45 8.42 5.87
C GLY A 226 -7.75 9.07 7.07
N HIS A 227 -7.08 10.20 6.89
CA HIS A 227 -6.35 10.90 7.96
C HIS A 227 -6.56 12.43 7.92
N PRO A 228 -6.40 13.14 9.04
CA PRO A 228 -6.30 14.60 9.05
C PRO A 228 -5.09 15.12 8.29
N ASN A 229 -5.17 16.37 7.83
CA ASN A 229 -4.01 17.11 7.33
C ASN A 229 -3.16 17.61 8.51
N ALA A 230 -1.87 17.84 8.28
CA ALA A 230 -0.99 18.41 9.28
C ALA A 230 -1.30 19.90 9.52
N SER A 231 -1.02 20.38 10.74
CA SER A 231 -1.09 21.81 11.06
C SER A 231 0.03 22.61 10.39
N VAL A 232 1.15 21.95 10.10
CA VAL A 232 2.30 22.49 9.36
C VAL A 232 2.53 21.61 8.15
N LEU A 233 2.47 22.20 6.95
CA LEU A 233 2.61 21.44 5.71
C LEU A 233 4.02 20.84 5.58
N PRO A 234 4.15 19.59 5.09
CA PRO A 234 5.44 18.98 4.84
C PRO A 234 6.19 19.69 3.72
N ASN A 235 7.49 19.90 3.93
CA ASN A 235 8.38 20.50 2.95
C ASN A 235 8.49 19.66 1.68
N LYS A 236 8.60 20.34 0.54
CA LYS A 236 8.90 19.71 -0.75
C LYS A 236 10.21 18.91 -0.65
N PRO A 237 10.23 17.63 -1.06
CA PRO A 237 11.44 16.84 -1.02
C PRO A 237 12.48 17.37 -2.00
N LEU A 238 13.76 17.13 -1.69
CA LEU A 238 14.88 17.64 -2.49
C LEU A 238 14.84 17.08 -3.91
N ASN A 239 14.55 15.79 -4.06
CA ASN A 239 14.50 15.07 -5.33
C ASN A 239 13.08 14.95 -5.89
N PHE A 240 12.19 15.92 -5.62
CA PHE A 240 10.78 15.85 -6.05
C PHE A 240 10.62 15.53 -7.54
N ASP A 241 11.31 16.28 -8.41
CA ASP A 241 11.17 16.10 -9.85
C ASP A 241 11.74 14.75 -10.32
N LYS A 242 12.81 14.28 -9.69
CA LYS A 242 13.35 12.95 -9.96
C LYS A 242 12.38 11.86 -9.53
N MET A 243 11.78 11.97 -8.35
CA MET A 243 10.73 11.05 -7.89
C MET A 243 9.53 11.04 -8.82
N LYS A 244 9.11 12.22 -9.32
CA LYS A 244 8.02 12.35 -10.30
C LYS A 244 8.34 11.62 -11.62
N GLU A 245 9.56 11.78 -12.12
CA GLU A 245 10.05 11.07 -13.31
C GLU A 245 10.04 9.55 -13.12
N LEU A 246 10.59 9.06 -12.01
CA LEU A 246 10.64 7.62 -11.69
C LEU A 246 9.24 7.03 -11.54
N ALA A 247 8.34 7.75 -10.85
CA ALA A 247 6.95 7.35 -10.69
C ALA A 247 6.22 7.28 -12.04
N ALA A 248 6.47 8.23 -12.94
CA ALA A 248 5.92 8.20 -14.30
C ALA A 248 6.42 6.98 -15.09
N GLN A 249 7.72 6.66 -15.03
CA GLN A 249 8.27 5.48 -15.72
C GLN A 249 7.68 4.16 -15.20
N LEU A 250 7.60 4.01 -13.87
CA LEU A 250 7.08 2.79 -13.24
C LEU A 250 5.58 2.56 -13.44
N SER A 251 4.82 3.62 -13.70
CA SER A 251 3.37 3.58 -13.84
C SER A 251 2.85 3.56 -15.27
N ALA A 252 3.74 3.71 -16.26
CA ALA A 252 3.38 3.71 -17.67
C ALA A 252 2.70 2.38 -18.08
N GLY A 253 1.57 2.47 -18.77
CA GLY A 253 0.80 1.32 -19.23
C GLY A 253 -0.16 0.72 -18.20
N TYR A 254 -0.25 1.27 -16.99
CA TYR A 254 -1.21 0.84 -15.98
C TYR A 254 -2.34 1.86 -15.79
N PRO A 255 -3.62 1.44 -15.72
CA PRO A 255 -4.75 2.37 -15.57
C PRO A 255 -4.60 3.30 -14.36
N GLN A 256 -4.22 2.73 -13.21
CA GLN A 256 -3.83 3.47 -12.03
C GLN A 256 -2.86 2.66 -11.18
N VAL A 257 -1.81 3.32 -10.70
CA VAL A 257 -0.93 2.77 -9.67
C VAL A 257 -0.42 3.89 -8.80
N ARG A 258 -0.36 3.64 -7.49
CA ARG A 258 0.35 4.51 -6.54
C ARG A 258 1.79 4.01 -6.44
N VAL A 259 2.74 4.87 -6.76
CA VAL A 259 4.17 4.58 -6.66
C VAL A 259 4.68 5.23 -5.38
N ASP A 260 5.20 4.39 -4.49
CA ASP A 260 5.69 4.83 -3.20
C ASP A 260 7.21 4.89 -3.25
N LEU A 261 7.76 6.06 -2.94
CA LEU A 261 9.18 6.35 -2.98
C LEU A 261 9.63 6.90 -1.63
N TYR A 262 10.87 6.63 -1.27
CA TYR A 262 11.52 7.20 -0.11
C TYR A 262 12.62 8.18 -0.53
N GLU A 263 12.86 9.19 0.30
CA GLU A 263 14.06 10.02 0.21
C GLU A 263 14.86 9.86 1.51
N VAL A 264 16.11 9.43 1.39
CA VAL A 264 17.01 9.16 2.53
C VAL A 264 18.37 9.75 2.23
N ASN A 265 18.79 10.74 3.01
CA ASN A 265 20.09 11.39 2.89
C ASN A 265 20.36 11.88 1.45
N GLY A 266 19.34 12.50 0.83
CA GLY A 266 19.40 13.04 -0.53
C GLY A 266 19.34 12.00 -1.66
N LYS A 267 19.08 10.72 -1.35
CA LYS A 267 18.91 9.65 -2.36
C LYS A 267 17.48 9.13 -2.38
N VAL A 268 16.99 8.83 -3.58
CA VAL A 268 15.66 8.25 -3.80
C VAL A 268 15.73 6.72 -3.73
N TYR A 269 14.74 6.10 -3.11
CA TYR A 269 14.57 4.65 -3.10
C TYR A 269 13.13 4.25 -3.42
N PHE A 270 12.96 3.14 -4.12
CA PHE A 270 11.68 2.49 -4.34
C PHE A 270 11.15 1.84 -3.06
N GLY A 271 9.87 2.09 -2.76
CA GLY A 271 9.14 1.47 -1.66
C GLY A 271 8.19 0.37 -2.12
N GLU A 272 7.11 0.73 -2.81
CA GLU A 272 6.10 -0.22 -3.29
C GLU A 272 5.31 0.30 -4.50
N LEU A 273 4.70 -0.64 -5.25
CA LEU A 273 3.64 -0.36 -6.21
C LEU A 273 2.30 -0.79 -5.60
N THR A 274 1.35 0.13 -5.48
CA THR A 274 0.03 -0.12 -4.91
C THR A 274 -1.06 0.15 -5.94
N PHE A 275 -1.77 -0.91 -6.36
CA PHE A 275 -2.83 -0.82 -7.38
C PHE A 275 -4.18 -0.34 -6.82
N PHE A 276 -4.45 -0.56 -5.54
CA PHE A 276 -5.73 -0.22 -4.93
C PHE A 276 -5.52 0.59 -3.65
N HIS A 277 -5.36 1.90 -3.79
CA HIS A 277 -5.20 2.79 -2.64
C HIS A 277 -6.37 2.62 -1.66
N TRP A 278 -6.06 2.33 -0.39
CA TRP A 278 -7.06 1.98 0.64
C TRP A 278 -8.05 0.89 0.23
N SER A 279 -7.68 0.04 -0.72
CA SER A 279 -8.59 -0.91 -1.35
C SER A 279 -9.81 -0.26 -2.02
N GLY A 280 -9.81 1.06 -2.22
CA GLY A 280 -10.98 1.86 -2.64
C GLY A 280 -12.13 1.86 -1.62
N MET A 281 -11.81 1.71 -0.33
CA MET A 281 -12.76 1.54 0.78
C MET A 281 -12.60 2.62 1.86
N THR A 282 -12.11 3.81 1.48
CA THR A 282 -11.96 4.96 2.37
C THR A 282 -12.51 6.21 1.66
N PRO A 283 -13.52 6.89 2.24
CA PRO A 283 -14.11 8.10 1.66
C PRO A 283 -13.11 9.26 1.51
N PHE A 284 -13.32 10.07 0.47
CA PHE A 284 -12.69 11.38 0.33
C PHE A 284 -13.55 12.45 1.01
N GLU A 285 -12.90 13.45 1.59
CA GLU A 285 -13.55 14.58 2.26
C GLU A 285 -12.93 15.90 1.75
N PRO A 286 -13.63 16.71 0.94
CA PRO A 286 -14.98 16.49 0.42
C PRO A 286 -15.06 15.41 -0.66
N GLU A 287 -16.27 14.85 -0.86
CA GLU A 287 -16.53 13.73 -1.78
C GLU A 287 -16.15 14.02 -3.24
N ASP A 288 -16.24 15.28 -3.68
CA ASP A 288 -15.95 15.67 -5.07
C ASP A 288 -14.55 15.23 -5.53
N TRP A 289 -13.60 15.05 -4.60
CA TRP A 289 -12.28 14.52 -4.91
C TRP A 289 -12.28 13.04 -5.32
N ASP A 290 -13.20 12.22 -4.82
CA ASP A 290 -13.36 10.83 -5.28
C ASP A 290 -13.78 10.81 -6.76
N TYR A 291 -14.66 11.72 -7.18
CA TYR A 291 -15.03 11.88 -8.60
C TYR A 291 -13.91 12.47 -9.44
N LYS A 292 -13.19 13.47 -8.95
CA LYS A 292 -12.04 14.07 -9.65
C LYS A 292 -10.92 13.07 -9.91
N PHE A 293 -10.58 12.23 -8.93
CA PHE A 293 -9.67 11.10 -9.16
C PHE A 293 -10.28 10.07 -10.12
N GLY A 294 -11.60 9.88 -10.06
CA GLY A 294 -12.35 9.05 -10.99
C GLY A 294 -12.20 9.51 -12.43
N GLU A 295 -12.25 10.82 -12.72
CA GLU A 295 -12.08 11.40 -14.06
C GLU A 295 -10.69 11.13 -14.65
N TRP A 296 -9.65 11.06 -13.81
CA TRP A 296 -8.29 10.73 -14.26
C TRP A 296 -8.12 9.26 -14.62
N LEU A 297 -8.95 8.38 -14.06
CA LEU A 297 -8.88 6.94 -14.26
C LEU A 297 -9.71 6.49 -15.47
N THR A 298 -9.01 6.12 -16.55
CA THR A 298 -9.61 5.44 -17.69
C THR A 298 -9.61 3.93 -17.45
N LEU A 299 -10.78 3.31 -17.42
CA LEU A 299 -10.89 1.86 -17.24
C LEU A 299 -10.49 1.13 -18.53
N PRO A 300 -9.73 0.02 -18.44
CA PRO A 300 -9.46 -0.82 -19.60
C PRO A 300 -10.74 -1.55 -20.06
N PRO A 301 -10.73 -2.23 -21.21
CA PRO A 301 -11.81 -3.12 -21.60
C PRO A 301 -12.04 -4.23 -20.56
N LYS A 302 -13.29 -4.66 -20.36
CA LYS A 302 -13.60 -5.78 -19.45
C LYS A 302 -12.88 -7.05 -19.94
N THR A 303 -11.92 -7.55 -19.17
CA THR A 303 -11.37 -8.89 -19.37
C THR A 303 -12.24 -9.89 -18.59
N ARG A 304 -12.56 -11.03 -19.20
CA ARG A 304 -13.35 -12.11 -18.59
C ARG A 304 -12.44 -13.07 -17.84
#